data_AF-A0A5C3M0D6-F1
#
_entry.id   AF-A0A5C3M0D6-F1
#
_cell.length_a   1.000
_cell.length_b   1.000
_cell.length_c   1.000
_cell.angle_alpha   90.00
_cell.angle_beta   90.00
_cell.angle_gamma   90.00
#
_symmetry.space_group_name_H-M   'P 1'
#
loop_
_entity.id
_entity.type
_entity.pdbx_description
1 polymer ?
#
loop_
_entity_poly.entity_id
_entity_poly.type
_entity_poly.pdbx_seq_one_letter_code
_entity_poly.pdbx_strand_id
1 'polypeptide(L)'
;MTSTPKPLDSPTRNRSSSSPFNSTPPPPSSPSVKDLPSNQLQPPSQSPLNLSSSNAVRPLADIISERFAPFDHQGSIVGPFENETARDLTFEQELGAMLLDVIIETQAWASTRPKHESQTAVQKFETKISEIMEIEKEQEKTRERLNDFVVRMKTALAALTGL
;
A
#
# COMPACT_ATOMS: atom_id res chain seq x y z
N MET A 1 44.43 -0.06 33.90
CA MET A 1 44.47 -1.11 32.85
C MET A 1 43.04 -1.35 32.39
N THR A 2 42.60 -0.56 31.42
CA THR A 2 41.20 -0.49 30.95
C THR A 2 41.19 -0.89 29.49
N SER A 3 40.78 -2.13 29.23
CA SER A 3 40.77 -2.73 27.90
C SER A 3 39.43 -2.42 27.23
N THR A 4 39.45 -1.55 26.23
CA THR A 4 38.30 -1.24 25.37
C THR A 4 38.19 -2.31 24.27
N PRO A 5 37.04 -2.98 24.06
CA PRO A 5 36.90 -3.92 22.96
C PRO A 5 36.63 -3.20 21.64
N LYS A 6 37.36 -3.64 20.60
CA LYS A 6 37.24 -3.27 19.19
C LYS A 6 35.85 -3.63 18.64
N PRO A 7 35.20 -2.79 17.81
CA PRO A 7 34.01 -3.19 17.08
C PRO A 7 34.39 -4.13 15.93
N LEU A 8 33.66 -5.23 15.84
CA LEU A 8 33.83 -6.31 14.86
C LEU A 8 33.22 -5.91 13.52
N ASP A 9 33.98 -6.15 12.45
CA ASP A 9 33.66 -5.84 11.06
C ASP A 9 32.33 -6.45 10.58
N SER A 10 31.58 -5.61 9.88
CA SER A 10 30.31 -5.89 9.21
C SER A 10 30.49 -6.89 8.06
N PRO A 11 29.66 -7.94 7.94
CA PRO A 11 29.62 -8.71 6.71
C PRO A 11 28.81 -7.96 5.64
N THR A 12 29.50 -7.65 4.54
CA THR A 12 28.95 -7.16 3.27
C THR A 12 27.89 -8.14 2.75
N ARG A 13 26.61 -7.86 3.04
CA ARG A 13 25.49 -8.64 2.52
C ARG A 13 25.23 -8.22 1.07
N ASN A 14 25.70 -9.05 0.14
CA ASN A 14 25.37 -9.05 -1.27
C ASN A 14 23.84 -8.92 -1.45
N ARG A 15 23.37 -7.73 -1.84
CA ARG A 15 22.01 -7.51 -2.31
C ARG A 15 21.93 -7.99 -3.75
N SER A 16 21.57 -9.25 -3.94
CA SER A 16 21.03 -9.73 -5.22
C SER A 16 19.67 -9.06 -5.41
N SER A 17 19.67 -8.00 -6.22
CA SER A 17 18.48 -7.30 -6.70
C SER A 17 17.76 -8.17 -7.73
N SER A 18 16.94 -9.10 -7.26
CA SER A 18 15.89 -9.71 -8.09
C SER A 18 14.60 -8.96 -7.84
N SER A 19 14.33 -7.98 -8.69
CA SER A 19 13.07 -7.25 -8.75
C SER A 19 11.97 -8.14 -9.36
N PRO A 20 10.81 -8.31 -8.71
CA PRO A 20 9.57 -8.52 -9.41
C PRO A 20 8.72 -7.25 -9.22
N PHE A 21 9.08 -6.18 -9.94
CA PHE A 21 8.11 -5.14 -10.23
C PHE A 21 7.33 -5.60 -11.46
N ASN A 22 6.25 -6.35 -11.24
CA ASN A 22 5.17 -6.40 -12.22
C ASN A 22 3.85 -6.70 -11.53
N SER A 23 3.32 -5.70 -10.85
CA SER A 23 1.90 -5.55 -10.57
C SER A 23 1.67 -4.06 -10.37
N THR A 24 1.75 -3.34 -11.49
CA THR A 24 1.14 -2.03 -11.63
C THR A 24 -0.32 -2.21 -11.21
N PRO A 25 -0.80 -1.58 -10.12
CA PRO A 25 -2.24 -1.51 -9.90
C PRO A 25 -2.83 -0.81 -11.12
N PRO A 26 -3.97 -1.30 -11.67
CA PRO A 26 -4.64 -0.57 -12.73
C PRO A 26 -4.88 0.86 -12.24
N PRO A 27 -4.74 1.88 -13.12
CA PRO A 27 -5.06 3.25 -12.75
C PRO A 27 -6.46 3.24 -12.12
N PRO A 28 -6.72 4.03 -11.06
CA PRO A 28 -8.09 4.25 -10.63
C PRO A 28 -8.85 4.69 -11.88
N SER A 29 -9.84 3.90 -12.27
CA SER A 29 -10.73 4.19 -13.38
C SER A 29 -11.16 5.64 -13.20
N SER A 30 -10.63 6.51 -14.07
CA SER A 30 -11.17 7.85 -14.24
C SER A 30 -12.68 7.70 -14.26
N PRO A 31 -13.45 8.49 -13.48
CA PRO A 31 -14.90 8.45 -13.59
C PRO A 31 -15.21 8.62 -15.07
N SER A 32 -15.74 7.54 -15.65
CA SER A 32 -16.22 7.53 -17.01
C SER A 32 -17.32 8.57 -17.03
N VAL A 33 -16.99 9.75 -17.58
CA VAL A 33 -17.93 10.80 -17.93
C VAL A 33 -18.75 10.24 -19.10
N LYS A 34 -19.65 9.32 -18.79
CA LYS A 34 -20.74 8.89 -19.65
C LYS A 34 -21.99 9.42 -18.98
N ASP A 35 -22.72 10.18 -19.78
CA ASP A 35 -24.00 10.80 -19.48
C ASP A 35 -23.89 12.07 -18.65
N LEU A 36 -23.09 13.03 -19.14
CA LEU A 36 -23.64 14.38 -19.21
C LEU A 36 -24.81 14.34 -20.21
N PRO A 37 -26.06 14.64 -19.80
CA PRO A 37 -26.96 15.22 -20.77
C PRO A 37 -26.28 16.48 -21.31
N SER A 38 -26.29 16.65 -22.63
CA SER A 38 -26.10 17.95 -23.27
C SER A 38 -27.12 18.94 -22.71
N ASN A 39 -26.88 19.48 -21.52
CA ASN A 39 -27.32 20.80 -21.14
C ASN A 39 -26.29 21.72 -21.79
N GLN A 40 -26.46 22.01 -23.06
CA GLN A 40 -27.16 23.24 -23.44
C GLN A 40 -26.59 24.36 -22.57
N LEU A 41 -25.60 25.06 -23.11
CA LEU A 41 -25.33 26.44 -22.76
C LEU A 41 -26.67 27.16 -22.76
N GLN A 42 -27.34 27.17 -21.60
CA GLN A 42 -28.39 28.11 -21.35
C GLN A 42 -27.65 29.42 -21.13
N PRO A 43 -27.82 30.42 -22.03
CA PRO A 43 -27.45 31.77 -21.68
C PRO A 43 -28.14 32.12 -20.35
N PRO A 44 -27.54 32.99 -19.52
CA PRO A 44 -28.15 33.38 -18.25
C PRO A 44 -29.59 33.74 -18.49
N SER A 45 -30.46 33.09 -17.73
CA SER A 45 -31.92 33.19 -17.77
C SER A 45 -32.32 34.61 -18.10
N GLN A 46 -32.62 34.84 -19.37
CA GLN A 46 -33.36 36.00 -19.79
C GLN A 46 -34.69 35.84 -19.07
N SER A 47 -34.95 36.71 -18.10
CA SER A 47 -36.32 37.11 -17.77
C SER A 47 -37.10 37.14 -19.09
N PRO A 48 -38.33 36.62 -19.18
CA PRO A 48 -39.06 36.58 -20.44
C PRO A 48 -39.24 38.01 -20.94
N LEU A 49 -38.30 38.46 -21.76
CA LEU A 49 -38.40 39.67 -22.54
C LEU A 49 -39.35 39.27 -23.64
N ASN A 50 -40.60 39.59 -23.37
CA ASN A 50 -41.67 39.63 -24.32
C ASN A 50 -41.26 40.60 -25.45
N LEU A 51 -40.49 40.11 -26.43
CA LEU A 51 -40.05 40.85 -27.63
C LEU A 51 -41.17 40.94 -28.68
N SER A 52 -42.39 41.15 -28.23
CA SER A 52 -43.50 41.57 -29.08
C SER A 52 -43.76 43.06 -28.84
N SER A 53 -42.85 43.93 -29.31
CA SER A 53 -43.16 45.35 -29.45
C SER A 53 -42.25 46.01 -30.48
N SER A 54 -42.88 46.43 -31.57
CA SER A 54 -42.60 47.60 -32.42
C SER A 54 -41.39 48.46 -32.05
N ASN A 55 -40.61 48.85 -33.07
CA ASN A 55 -39.55 49.87 -33.11
C ASN A 55 -39.97 51.27 -32.61
N ALA A 56 -40.48 51.39 -31.39
CA ALA A 56 -40.66 52.64 -30.68
C ALA A 56 -39.43 52.83 -29.79
N VAL A 57 -38.59 53.80 -30.14
CA VAL A 57 -37.46 54.24 -29.30
C VAL A 57 -38.04 54.61 -27.93
N ARG A 58 -37.74 53.80 -26.89
CA ARG A 58 -38.15 54.13 -25.53
C ARG A 58 -37.49 55.46 -25.15
N PRO A 59 -38.24 56.45 -24.65
CA PRO A 59 -37.68 57.70 -24.19
C PRO A 59 -36.56 57.43 -23.17
N LEU A 60 -35.41 58.10 -23.33
CA LEU A 60 -34.27 57.94 -22.43
C LEU A 60 -34.65 58.19 -20.95
N ALA A 61 -35.64 59.06 -20.73
CA ALA A 61 -36.20 59.33 -19.41
C ALA A 61 -36.81 58.09 -18.74
N ASP A 62 -37.46 57.20 -19.50
CA ASP A 62 -38.07 55.97 -18.95
C ASP A 62 -37.01 54.94 -18.58
N ILE A 63 -35.93 54.85 -19.37
CA ILE A 63 -34.80 53.94 -19.10
C ILE A 63 -34.04 54.38 -17.85
N ILE A 64 -33.84 55.68 -17.67
CA ILE A 64 -33.16 56.24 -16.49
C ILE A 64 -34.06 56.15 -15.24
N SER A 65 -35.38 56.16 -15.43
CA SER A 65 -36.36 56.04 -14.35
C SER A 65 -36.59 54.59 -13.90
N GLU A 66 -36.16 53.60 -14.70
CA GLU A 66 -36.27 52.20 -14.35
C GLU A 66 -35.35 51.88 -13.17
N ARG A 67 -35.97 51.57 -12.03
CA ARG A 67 -35.24 51.16 -10.83
C ARG A 67 -34.75 49.73 -11.04
N PHE A 68 -33.43 49.54 -10.95
CA PHE A 68 -32.85 48.21 -10.96
C PHE A 68 -33.46 47.32 -9.88
N ALA A 69 -33.73 46.06 -10.23
CA ALA A 69 -34.10 45.04 -9.26
C ALA A 69 -33.02 44.99 -8.15
N PRO A 70 -33.41 44.93 -6.86
CA PRO A 70 -32.45 44.78 -5.78
C PRO A 70 -31.57 43.54 -6.03
N PHE A 71 -30.26 43.72 -5.98
CA PHE A 71 -29.31 42.62 -6.14
C PHE A 71 -29.24 41.80 -4.84
N ASP A 72 -29.64 40.54 -4.92
CA ASP A 72 -29.45 39.60 -3.82
C ASP A 72 -28.03 38.99 -3.87
N HIS A 73 -27.09 39.70 -3.27
CA HIS A 73 -25.70 39.26 -3.15
C HIS A 73 -25.55 37.99 -2.29
N GLN A 74 -26.46 37.76 -1.34
CA GLN A 74 -26.38 36.62 -0.43
C GLN A 74 -26.68 35.33 -1.18
N GLY A 75 -27.81 35.26 -1.87
CA GLY A 75 -28.18 34.07 -2.64
C GLY A 75 -27.28 33.85 -3.86
N SER A 76 -26.86 34.92 -4.53
CA SER A 76 -26.17 34.80 -5.82
C SER A 76 -24.66 34.56 -5.73
N ILE A 77 -23.99 35.03 -4.68
CA ILE A 77 -22.52 34.99 -4.59
C ILE A 77 -22.05 34.36 -3.28
N VAL A 78 -22.55 34.86 -2.16
CA VAL A 78 -22.03 34.45 -0.83
C VAL A 78 -22.39 33.00 -0.53
N GLY A 79 -23.66 32.61 -0.72
CA GLY A 79 -24.13 31.24 -0.44
C GLY A 79 -23.35 30.15 -1.19
N PRO A 80 -23.15 30.25 -2.52
CA PRO A 80 -22.32 29.30 -3.25
C PRO A 80 -20.88 29.22 -2.74
N PHE A 81 -20.27 30.35 -2.36
CA PHE A 81 -18.90 30.38 -1.85
C PHE A 81 -18.79 29.75 -0.45
N GLU A 82 -19.75 30.02 0.44
CA GLU A 82 -19.83 29.39 1.75
C GLU A 82 -20.03 27.88 1.62
N ASN A 83 -20.89 27.45 0.68
CA ASN A 83 -21.07 26.03 0.37
C ASN A 83 -19.79 25.40 -0.17
N GLU A 84 -19.07 26.08 -1.06
CA GLU A 84 -17.77 25.58 -1.57
C GLU A 84 -16.77 25.41 -0.44
N THR A 85 -16.63 26.44 0.40
CA THR A 85 -15.73 26.45 1.55
C THR A 85 -16.04 25.31 2.52
N ALA A 86 -17.33 25.03 2.75
CA ALA A 86 -17.76 23.91 3.58
C ALA A 86 -17.41 22.55 2.96
N ARG A 87 -17.58 22.40 1.64
CA ARG A 87 -17.20 21.16 0.93
C ARG A 87 -15.70 20.94 0.98
N ASP A 88 -14.90 21.97 0.73
CA ASP A 88 -13.44 21.90 0.78
C ASP A 88 -12.97 21.46 2.16
N LEU A 89 -13.55 22.03 3.22
CA LEU A 89 -13.23 21.62 4.59
C LEU A 89 -13.55 20.14 4.84
N THR A 90 -14.69 19.64 4.37
CA THR A 90 -15.02 18.20 4.51
C THR A 90 -14.07 17.31 3.73
N PHE A 91 -13.69 17.72 2.52
CA PHE A 91 -12.76 16.98 1.68
C PHE A 91 -11.37 16.92 2.31
N GLU A 92 -10.86 18.03 2.84
CA GLU A 92 -9.57 18.06 3.53
C GLU A 92 -9.55 17.12 4.75
N GLN A 93 -10.65 17.07 5.51
CA GLN A 93 -10.79 16.15 6.64
C GLN A 93 -10.81 14.69 6.20
N GLU A 94 -11.59 14.36 5.17
CA GLU A 94 -11.70 13.00 4.64
C GLU A 94 -10.35 12.54 4.04
N LEU A 95 -9.69 13.40 3.26
CA LEU A 95 -8.37 13.14 2.71
C LEU A 95 -7.33 12.93 3.83
N GLY A 96 -7.36 13.78 4.86
CA GLY A 96 -6.50 13.64 6.03
C GLY A 96 -6.71 12.31 6.75
N ALA A 97 -7.97 11.89 6.92
CA ALA A 97 -8.32 10.61 7.54
C ALA A 97 -7.83 9.42 6.69
N MET A 98 -8.07 9.43 5.38
CA MET A 98 -7.60 8.38 4.47
C MET A 98 -6.06 8.29 4.45
N LEU A 99 -5.37 9.42 4.40
CA LEU A 99 -3.90 9.43 4.40
C LEU A 99 -3.34 8.84 5.70
N LEU A 100 -3.93 9.20 6.84
CA LEU A 100 -3.52 8.66 8.13
C LEU A 100 -3.72 7.14 8.20
N ASP A 101 -4.85 6.64 7.70
CA ASP A 101 -5.15 5.20 7.66
C ASP A 101 -4.10 4.43 6.84
N VAL A 102 -3.78 4.92 5.63
CA VAL A 102 -2.74 4.33 4.77
C VAL A 102 -1.37 4.32 5.46
N ILE A 103 -1.01 5.41 6.15
CA ILE A 103 0.26 5.49 6.88
C ILE A 103 0.29 4.45 8.01
N ILE A 104 -0.79 4.32 8.79
CA ILE A 104 -0.88 3.37 9.90
C ILE A 104 -0.83 1.94 9.38
N GLU A 105 -1.59 1.60 8.34
CA GLU A 105 -1.59 0.27 7.73
C GLU A 105 -0.20 -0.09 7.19
N THR A 106 0.44 0.85 6.49
CA THR A 106 1.79 0.66 5.96
C THR A 106 2.80 0.43 7.09
N GLN A 107 2.70 1.17 8.19
CA GLN A 107 3.56 0.97 9.36
C GLN A 107 3.31 -0.39 10.02
N ALA A 108 2.06 -0.77 10.22
CA ALA A 108 1.68 -2.06 10.80
C ALA A 108 2.21 -3.22 9.94
N TRP A 109 2.13 -3.11 8.62
CA TRP A 109 2.66 -4.10 7.70
C TRP A 109 4.18 -4.15 7.72
N ALA A 110 4.84 -2.99 7.67
CA ALA A 110 6.29 -2.87 7.72
C ALA A 110 6.89 -3.35 9.05
N SER A 111 6.18 -3.18 10.18
CA SER A 111 6.63 -3.67 11.49
C SER A 111 6.43 -5.16 11.66
N THR A 112 5.38 -5.73 11.07
CA THR A 112 5.02 -7.15 11.23
C THR A 112 5.88 -8.05 10.34
N ARG A 113 6.21 -7.59 9.13
CA ARG A 113 6.89 -8.40 8.11
C ARG A 113 8.28 -8.91 8.54
N PRO A 114 9.20 -8.09 9.10
CA PRO A 114 10.51 -8.58 9.54
C PRO A 114 10.42 -9.69 10.58
N LYS A 115 9.46 -9.57 11.51
CA LYS A 115 9.24 -10.58 12.56
C LYS A 115 8.77 -11.91 11.95
N HIS A 116 7.80 -11.85 11.04
CA HIS A 116 7.30 -13.04 10.35
C HIS A 116 8.40 -13.71 9.51
N GLU A 117 9.13 -12.95 8.70
CA GLU A 117 10.22 -13.47 7.87
C GLU A 117 11.33 -14.10 8.71
N SER A 118 11.72 -13.46 9.81
CA SER A 118 12.69 -14.03 10.76
C SER A 118 12.19 -15.32 11.37
N GLN A 119 10.91 -15.38 11.77
CA GLN A 119 10.32 -16.58 12.36
C GLN A 119 10.29 -17.75 11.37
N THR A 120 9.89 -17.50 10.12
CA THR A 120 9.93 -18.53 9.06
C THR A 120 11.35 -19.02 8.81
N ALA A 121 12.35 -18.12 8.84
CA ALA A 121 13.74 -18.50 8.68
C ALA A 121 14.24 -19.38 9.85
N VAL A 122 13.89 -19.03 11.10
CA VAL A 122 14.22 -19.83 12.29
C VAL A 122 13.60 -21.22 12.19
N GLN A 123 12.30 -21.32 11.88
CA GLN A 123 11.62 -22.61 11.72
C GLN A 123 12.29 -23.48 10.66
N LYS A 124 12.69 -22.88 9.52
CA LYS A 124 13.40 -23.61 8.47
C LYS A 124 14.73 -24.17 8.97
N PHE A 125 15.46 -23.44 9.81
CA PHE A 125 16.70 -23.94 10.40
C PHE A 125 16.45 -25.02 11.45
N GLU A 126 15.44 -24.86 12.30
CA GLU A 126 15.04 -25.88 13.28
C GLU A 126 14.67 -27.20 12.61
N THR A 127 13.90 -27.15 11.52
CA THR A 127 13.58 -28.34 10.73
C THR A 127 14.83 -29.01 10.17
N LYS A 128 15.75 -28.24 9.57
CA LYS A 128 17.01 -28.77 9.02
C LYS A 128 17.93 -29.36 10.09
N ILE A 129 18.02 -28.72 11.25
CA ILE A 129 18.80 -29.25 12.38
C ILE A 129 18.21 -30.59 12.82
N SER A 130 16.89 -30.68 12.91
CA SER A 130 16.20 -31.92 13.30
C SER A 130 16.45 -33.04 12.29
N GLU A 131 16.41 -32.73 10.99
CA GLU A 131 16.73 -33.68 9.91
C GLU A 131 18.18 -34.17 9.99
N ILE A 132 19.16 -33.26 10.17
CA ILE A 132 20.57 -33.62 10.31
C ILE A 132 20.78 -34.53 11.53
N MET A 133 20.17 -34.21 12.68
CA MET A 133 20.26 -35.02 13.88
C MET A 133 19.74 -36.45 13.67
N GLU A 134 18.66 -36.62 12.89
CA GLU A 134 18.12 -37.93 12.56
C GLU A 134 19.09 -38.73 11.67
N ILE A 135 19.65 -38.08 10.65
CA ILE A 135 20.64 -38.68 9.76
C ILE A 135 21.89 -39.10 10.54
N GLU A 136 22.43 -38.23 11.40
CA GLU A 136 23.60 -38.54 12.24
C GLU A 136 23.32 -39.73 13.16
N LYS A 137 22.12 -39.80 13.74
CA LYS A 137 21.70 -40.93 14.57
C LYS A 137 21.63 -42.24 13.77
N GLU A 138 21.19 -42.20 12.51
CA GLU A 138 21.17 -43.38 11.64
C GLU A 138 22.58 -43.81 11.20
N GLN A 139 23.44 -42.85 10.91
CA GLN A 139 24.84 -43.10 10.60
C GLN A 139 25.56 -43.79 11.76
N GLU A 140 25.34 -43.33 12.99
CA GLU A 140 25.97 -43.94 14.17
C GLU A 140 25.53 -45.39 14.36
N LYS A 141 24.22 -45.69 14.21
CA LYS A 141 23.73 -47.09 14.23
C LYS A 141 24.38 -47.94 13.15
N THR A 142 24.63 -47.38 11.97
CA THR A 142 25.29 -48.10 10.87
C THR A 142 26.75 -48.37 11.19
N ARG A 143 27.43 -47.39 11.82
CA ARG A 143 28.81 -47.52 12.31
C ARG A 143 28.93 -48.61 13.38
N GLU A 144 28.00 -48.65 14.33
CA GLU A 144 27.93 -49.70 15.36
C GLU A 144 27.79 -51.09 14.74
N ARG A 145 26.84 -51.27 13.79
CA ARG A 145 26.64 -52.55 13.09
C ARG A 145 27.89 -53.00 12.33
N LEU A 146 28.57 -52.07 11.67
CA LEU A 146 29.82 -52.38 10.97
C LEU A 146 30.92 -52.81 11.95
N ASN A 147 31.04 -52.11 13.07
CA ASN A 147 32.01 -52.46 14.11
C ASN A 147 31.73 -53.87 14.66
N ASP A 148 30.48 -54.19 14.98
CA ASP A 148 30.07 -55.53 15.43
C ASP A 148 30.40 -56.61 14.39
N PHE A 149 30.16 -56.33 13.11
CA PHE A 149 30.51 -57.24 12.02
C PHE A 149 32.02 -57.50 11.96
N VAL A 150 32.83 -56.45 12.02
CA VAL A 150 34.30 -56.56 12.00
C VAL A 150 34.80 -57.35 13.20
N VAL A 151 34.25 -57.12 14.40
CA VAL A 151 34.59 -57.88 15.61
C VAL A 151 34.27 -59.36 15.41
N ARG A 152 33.08 -59.71 14.94
CA ARG A 152 32.70 -61.12 14.68
C ARG A 152 33.62 -61.79 13.67
N MET A 153 33.98 -61.09 12.59
CA MET A 153 34.89 -61.59 11.58
C MET A 153 36.30 -61.84 12.13
N LYS A 154 36.83 -60.91 12.94
CA LYS A 154 38.12 -61.07 13.62
C LYS A 154 38.12 -62.29 14.56
N THR A 155 37.07 -62.46 15.35
CA THR A 155 36.92 -63.61 16.24
C THR A 155 36.87 -64.92 15.47
N ALA A 156 36.12 -64.98 14.35
CA ALA A 156 36.06 -66.16 13.50
C ALA A 156 37.42 -66.50 12.87
N LEU A 157 38.16 -65.48 12.40
CA LEU A 157 39.49 -65.67 11.84
C LEU A 157 40.47 -66.20 12.89
N ALA A 158 40.49 -65.64 14.10
CA ALA A 158 41.32 -66.14 15.20
C ALA A 158 41.02 -67.62 15.52
N ALA A 159 39.73 -67.98 15.58
CA ALA A 159 39.32 -69.36 15.80
C ALA A 159 39.78 -70.32 14.68
N LEU A 160 39.87 -69.85 13.44
CA LEU A 160 40.34 -70.65 12.29
C LEU A 160 41.87 -70.76 12.22
N THR A 161 42.60 -69.72 12.61
CA THR A 161 44.06 -69.69 12.51
C THR A 161 44.76 -70.25 13.75
N GLY A 162 44.04 -70.53 14.83
CA GLY A 162 44.59 -71.12 16.06
C GLY A 162 45.54 -70.18 16.82
N LEU A 163 45.45 -68.87 16.54
CA LEU A 163 46.13 -67.78 17.24
C LEU A 163 45.25 -67.23 18.38
#